data_AF-K2FXA2-F1
#
_entry.id   AF-K2FXA2-F1
#
_cell.length_a   1.000
_cell.length_b   1.000
_cell.length_c   1.000
_cell.angle_alpha   90.00
_cell.angle_beta   90.00
_cell.angle_gamma   90.00
#
_symmetry.space_group_name_H-M   'P 1'
#
loop_
_entity.id
_entity.type
_entity.pdbx_description
1 polymer ?
#
loop_
_entity_poly.entity_id
_entity_poly.type
_entity_poly.pdbx_seq_one_letter_code
_entity_poly.pdbx_strand_id
1 'polypeptide(L)'
;MLGALPGLLSEQFAPETIFTNLLGVAAFTMVVVWMSICLSQFNFRRQWYKQGHTAKELGFAAPLFPIVPILGFVFCFITCISMVFDPSMRISFIGCLLFIAACYASYYAFYHNKS
;
A
#
# COMPACT_ATOMS: atom_id res chain seq x y z
N MET A 1 -19.32 14.49 7.33
CA MET A 1 -18.59 15.69 7.81
C MET A 1 -17.65 15.35 8.99
N LEU A 2 -16.96 14.19 8.94
CA LEU A 2 -16.00 13.76 9.99
C LEU A 2 -14.56 14.26 9.73
N GLY A 3 -14.29 14.82 8.55
CA GLY A 3 -12.97 15.33 8.17
C GLY A 3 -12.55 16.63 8.86
N ALA A 4 -13.45 17.30 9.60
CA ALA A 4 -13.15 18.55 10.32
C ALA A 4 -12.66 18.32 11.77
N LEU A 5 -12.86 17.12 12.32
CA LEU A 5 -12.42 16.74 13.67
C LEU A 5 -10.89 16.83 13.87
N PRO A 6 -10.03 16.46 12.89
CA PRO A 6 -8.59 16.66 13.01
C PRO A 6 -8.20 18.14 13.12
N GLY A 7 -8.93 19.03 12.44
CA GLY A 7 -8.69 20.48 12.47
C GLY A 7 -8.99 21.10 13.83
N LEU A 8 -10.05 20.65 14.52
CA LEU A 8 -10.37 21.10 15.88
C LEU A 8 -9.38 20.58 16.94
N LEU A 9 -8.81 19.38 16.75
CA LEU A 9 -7.80 18.83 17.67
C LEU A 9 -6.41 19.48 17.49
N SER A 10 -6.16 20.08 16.32
CA SER A 10 -4.91 20.80 16.00
C SER A 10 -4.74 22.12 16.77
N GLU A 11 -5.82 22.69 17.32
CA GLU A 11 -5.76 23.86 18.21
C GLU A 11 -5.27 23.49 19.61
N GLN A 12 -5.44 22.23 20.04
CA GLN A 12 -5.15 21.78 21.42
C GLN A 12 -3.89 20.90 21.53
N PHE A 13 -3.50 20.22 20.45
CA PHE A 13 -2.30 19.38 20.36
C PHE A 13 -1.40 19.89 19.26
N ALA A 14 -0.08 19.91 19.48
CA ALA A 14 0.91 20.43 18.53
C ALA A 14 0.58 20.00 17.07
N PRO A 15 0.22 20.94 16.16
CA PRO A 15 -0.29 20.65 14.81
C PRO A 15 0.61 19.69 14.02
N GLU A 16 1.91 19.81 14.28
CA GLU A 16 3.00 19.12 13.60
C GLU A 16 2.90 17.60 13.76
N THR A 17 2.49 17.12 14.93
CA THR A 17 2.35 15.69 15.22
C THR A 17 1.15 15.09 14.48
N ILE A 18 0.00 15.79 14.48
CA ILE A 18 -1.21 15.32 13.81
C ILE A 18 -0.99 15.27 12.29
N PHE A 19 -0.40 16.33 11.73
CA PHE A 19 -0.13 16.42 10.31
C PHE A 19 0.87 15.34 9.85
N THR A 20 1.96 15.15 10.58
CA THR A 20 2.95 14.10 10.29
C THR A 20 2.32 12.71 10.35
N ASN A 21 1.45 12.47 11.33
CA ASN A 21 0.79 11.18 11.46
C ASN A 21 -0.18 10.92 10.29
N LEU A 22 -1.02 11.90 9.93
CA LEU A 22 -1.97 11.78 8.82
C LEU A 22 -1.25 11.58 7.47
N LEU A 23 -0.17 12.34 7.25
CA LEU A 23 0.68 12.16 6.08
C LEU A 23 1.32 10.78 6.05
N GLY A 24 1.80 10.30 7.21
CA GLY A 24 2.37 8.95 7.33
C GLY A 24 1.39 7.85 6.94
N VAL A 25 0.13 7.94 7.40
CA VAL A 25 -0.93 6.98 7.04
C VAL A 25 -1.24 7.01 5.54
N ALA A 26 -1.37 8.21 4.97
CA ALA A 26 -1.67 8.38 3.56
C ALA A 26 -0.54 7.85 2.66
N ALA A 27 0.71 8.19 3.00
CA ALA A 27 1.90 7.75 2.25
C ALA A 27 2.05 6.22 2.32
N PHE A 28 1.85 5.59 3.48
CA PHE A 28 1.95 4.14 3.62
C PHE A 28 0.91 3.42 2.76
N THR A 29 -0.34 3.87 2.81
CA THR A 29 -1.44 3.28 2.02
C THR A 29 -1.14 3.36 0.53
N MET A 30 -0.63 4.50 0.05
CA MET A 30 -0.22 4.66 -1.34
C MET A 30 0.89 3.67 -1.72
N VAL A 31 1.95 3.55 -0.92
CA VAL A 31 3.04 2.61 -1.22
C VAL A 31 2.55 1.17 -1.38
N VAL A 32 1.64 0.72 -0.50
CA VAL A 32 1.05 -0.64 -0.58
C VAL A 32 0.22 -0.82 -1.86
N VAL A 33 -0.58 0.18 -2.24
CA VAL A 33 -1.38 0.15 -3.48
C VAL A 33 -0.45 0.02 -4.70
N TRP A 34 0.61 0.82 -4.76
CA TRP A 34 1.56 0.79 -5.87
C TRP A 34 2.33 -0.53 -5.96
N MET A 35 2.72 -1.12 -4.82
CA MET A 35 3.28 -2.47 -4.79
C MET A 35 2.31 -3.52 -5.36
N SER A 36 1.04 -3.47 -4.95
CA SER A 36 0.01 -4.39 -5.42
C SER A 36 -0.21 -4.28 -6.93
N ILE A 37 -0.19 -3.06 -7.48
CA ILE A 37 -0.27 -2.82 -8.93
C ILE A 37 0.94 -3.42 -9.64
N CYS A 38 2.17 -3.15 -9.17
CA CYS A 38 3.39 -3.71 -9.76
C CYS A 38 3.39 -5.24 -9.74
N LEU A 39 2.97 -5.83 -8.62
CA LEU A 39 2.89 -7.28 -8.46
C LEU A 39 1.82 -7.89 -9.38
N SER A 40 0.66 -7.23 -9.50
CA SER A 40 -0.42 -7.67 -10.39
C SER A 40 -0.01 -7.61 -11.86
N GLN A 41 0.68 -6.54 -12.27
CA GLN A 41 1.25 -6.42 -13.62
C GLN A 41 2.27 -7.53 -13.91
N PHE A 42 3.14 -7.83 -12.94
CA PHE A 42 4.12 -8.90 -13.07
C PHE A 42 3.47 -10.29 -13.15
N ASN A 43 2.52 -10.58 -12.26
CA ASN A 43 1.82 -11.86 -12.20
C ASN A 43 0.92 -12.08 -13.42
N PHE A 44 0.24 -11.04 -13.92
CA PHE A 44 -0.58 -11.14 -15.13
C PHE A 44 0.25 -11.63 -16.31
N ARG A 45 1.42 -11.01 -16.54
CA ARG A 45 2.34 -11.42 -17.61
C ARG A 45 2.91 -12.81 -17.39
N ARG A 46 3.24 -13.18 -16.16
CA ARG A 46 3.70 -14.53 -15.83
C ARG A 46 2.62 -15.59 -16.14
N GLN A 47 1.37 -15.32 -15.82
CA GLN A 47 0.25 -16.20 -16.16
C GLN A 47 -0.02 -16.23 -17.67
N TRP A 48 0.08 -15.08 -18.34
CA TRP A 48 -0.07 -14.95 -19.78
C TRP A 48 0.91 -15.83 -20.55
N TYR A 49 2.20 -15.79 -20.20
CA TYR A 49 3.21 -16.65 -20.81
C TYR A 49 3.00 -18.14 -20.48
N LYS A 50 2.51 -18.47 -19.27
CA LYS A 50 2.16 -19.86 -18.90
C LYS A 50 1.00 -20.42 -19.71
N GLN A 51 0.10 -19.57 -20.17
CA GLN A 51 -1.03 -19.95 -21.03
C GLN A 51 -0.61 -20.11 -22.51
N GLY A 52 0.67 -19.92 -22.84
CA GLY A 52 1.20 -20.06 -24.20
C GLY A 52 1.01 -18.82 -25.08
N HIS A 53 0.45 -17.75 -24.53
CA HIS A 53 0.25 -16.50 -25.26
C HIS A 53 1.54 -15.70 -25.38
N THR A 54 1.70 -15.02 -26.52
CA THR A 54 2.91 -14.23 -26.81
C THR A 54 2.68 -12.74 -26.56
N ALA A 55 3.77 -11.99 -26.38
CA ALA A 55 3.71 -10.54 -26.14
C ALA A 55 3.10 -9.75 -27.31
N LYS A 56 3.02 -10.35 -28.51
CA LYS A 56 2.42 -9.77 -29.72
C LYS A 56 0.90 -9.81 -29.73
N GLU A 57 0.29 -10.68 -28.91
CA GLU A 57 -1.16 -10.80 -28.76
C GLU A 57 -1.72 -9.80 -27.73
N LEU A 58 -0.86 -9.11 -26.98
CA LEU A 58 -1.30 -8.02 -26.11
C LEU A 58 -1.59 -6.77 -26.95
N GLY A 59 -2.82 -6.27 -26.87
CA GLY A 59 -3.21 -4.98 -27.44
C GLY A 59 -2.40 -3.79 -26.92
N PHE A 60 -1.73 -3.95 -25.77
CA PHE A 60 -0.74 -2.99 -25.28
C PHE A 60 0.47 -3.70 -24.65
N ALA A 61 1.56 -3.81 -25.42
CA ALA A 61 2.83 -4.26 -24.91
C ALA A 61 3.57 -3.07 -24.24
N ALA A 62 3.53 -3.01 -22.91
CA ALA A 62 4.32 -2.02 -22.16
C ALA A 62 5.80 -2.06 -22.60
N PRO A 63 6.38 -0.94 -23.10
CA PRO A 63 7.66 -0.93 -23.83
C PRO A 63 8.90 -1.21 -22.97
N LEU A 64 8.75 -1.35 -21.65
CA LEU A 64 9.84 -1.58 -20.69
C LEU A 64 9.51 -2.69 -19.68
N PHE A 65 8.60 -3.61 -20.05
CA PHE A 65 8.30 -4.80 -19.24
C PHE A 65 9.44 -5.82 -19.37
N PRO A 66 9.97 -6.43 -18.29
CA PRO A 66 9.51 -6.44 -16.90
C PRO A 66 10.22 -5.43 -15.97
N ILE A 67 11.09 -4.57 -16.50
CA ILE A 67 11.96 -3.69 -15.71
C ILE A 67 11.14 -2.67 -14.89
N VAL A 68 10.13 -2.04 -15.50
CA VAL A 68 9.32 -1.02 -14.82
C VAL A 68 8.59 -1.54 -13.58
N PRO A 69 7.85 -2.67 -13.63
CA PRO A 69 7.22 -3.24 -12.43
C PRO A 69 8.24 -3.60 -11.33
N ILE A 70 9.41 -4.14 -11.70
CA ILE A 70 10.44 -4.53 -10.73
C ILE A 70 11.02 -3.30 -10.06
N LEU A 71 11.40 -2.28 -10.83
CA LEU A 71 11.92 -1.02 -10.27
C LEU A 71 10.87 -0.34 -9.40
N GLY A 72 9.61 -0.27 -9.85
CA GLY A 72 8.51 0.30 -9.06
C GLY A 72 8.32 -0.42 -7.73
N PHE A 73 8.35 -1.76 -7.74
CA PHE A 73 8.27 -2.57 -6.52
C PHE A 73 9.46 -2.32 -5.58
N VAL A 74 10.68 -2.27 -6.12
CA VAL A 74 11.91 -2.01 -5.34
C VAL A 74 11.87 -0.62 -4.72
N PHE A 75 11.49 0.41 -5.47
CA PHE A 75 11.36 1.78 -4.94
C PHE A 75 10.30 1.87 -3.85
N CYS A 76 9.14 1.24 -4.05
CA CYS A 76 8.12 1.15 -3.01
C CYS A 76 8.65 0.45 -1.75
N PHE A 77 9.45 -0.61 -1.92
CA PHE A 77 10.03 -1.37 -0.81
C PHE A 77 11.04 -0.54 -0.02
N ILE A 78 11.88 0.22 -0.72
CA ILE A 78 12.81 1.18 -0.11
C ILE A 78 12.02 2.23 0.69
N THR A 79 10.94 2.79 0.13
CA THR A 79 10.09 3.77 0.84
C THR A 79 9.47 3.17 2.10
N CYS A 80 8.97 1.94 2.05
CA CYS A 80 8.48 1.22 3.23
C CYS A 80 9.55 1.08 4.30
N ILE A 81 10.78 0.70 3.92
CA ILE A 81 11.91 0.59 4.84
C ILE A 81 12.25 1.96 5.46
N SER A 82 12.30 3.01 4.65
CA SER A 82 12.56 4.38 5.13
C SER A 82 11.54 4.84 6.17
N MET A 83 10.25 4.53 5.96
CA MET A 83 9.18 4.84 6.94
C MET A 83 9.36 4.11 8.27
N VAL A 84 9.89 2.88 8.25
CA VAL A 84 10.18 2.13 9.49
C VAL A 84 11.34 2.77 10.25
N PHE A 85 12.34 3.32 9.55
CA PHE A 85 13.46 3.98 10.20
C PHE A 85 13.13 5.37 10.75
N ASP A 86 12.13 6.07 10.21
CA ASP A 86 11.75 7.41 10.67
C ASP A 86 10.88 7.37 11.95
N PRO A 87 11.36 7.87 13.11
CA PRO A 87 10.62 7.85 14.37
C PRO A 87 9.27 8.57 14.31
N SER A 88 9.15 9.58 13.45
CA SER A 88 7.92 10.38 13.33
C SER A 88 6.81 9.64 12.59
N MET A 89 7.17 8.78 11.63
CA MET A 89 6.22 8.03 10.79
C MET A 89 5.91 6.63 11.35
N ARG A 90 6.75 6.11 12.27
CA ARG A 90 6.58 4.80 12.91
C ARG A 90 5.22 4.61 13.59
N ILE A 91 4.70 5.65 14.26
CA ILE A 91 3.43 5.56 14.97
C ILE A 91 2.29 5.30 13.98
N SER A 92 2.28 6.03 12.85
CA SER A 92 1.33 5.82 11.76
C SER A 92 1.48 4.47 11.09
N PHE A 93 2.72 4.03 10.87
CA PHE A 93 3.00 2.72 10.27
C PHE A 93 2.44 1.58 11.14
N ILE A 94 2.74 1.59 12.44
CA ILE A 94 2.24 0.57 13.39
C ILE A 94 0.71 0.64 13.49
N GLY A 95 0.15 1.85 13.58
CA GLY A 95 -1.30 2.05 13.62
C GLY A 95 -2.02 1.47 12.40
N CYS A 96 -1.51 1.73 11.20
CA CYS A 96 -2.02 1.13 9.97
C CYS A 96 -1.89 -0.40 9.97
N LEU A 97 -0.75 -0.94 10.40
CA LEU A 97 -0.51 -2.39 10.39
C LEU A 97 -1.45 -3.11 11.36
N LEU A 98 -1.69 -2.54 12.54
CA LEU A 98 -2.67 -3.04 13.51
C LEU A 98 -4.09 -2.98 12.96
N PHE A 99 -4.46 -1.90 12.28
CA PHE A 99 -5.79 -1.79 11.66
C PHE A 99 -5.99 -2.86 10.57
N ILE A 100 -4.99 -3.07 9.71
CA ILE A 100 -5.03 -4.13 8.69
C ILE A 100 -5.16 -5.50 9.35
N ALA A 101 -4.37 -5.78 10.40
CA ALA A 101 -4.45 -7.03 11.15
C ALA A 101 -5.83 -7.22 11.78
N ALA A 102 -6.42 -6.16 12.34
CA ALA A 102 -7.77 -6.19 12.90
C ALA A 102 -8.84 -6.47 11.83
N CYS A 103 -8.72 -5.88 10.63
CA CYS A 103 -9.60 -6.17 9.50
C CYS A 103 -9.48 -7.63 9.03
N TYR A 104 -8.27 -8.19 8.98
CA TYR A 104 -8.08 -9.60 8.64
C TYR A 104 -8.60 -10.53 9.74
N ALA A 105 -8.39 -10.17 11.02
CA ALA A 105 -8.89 -10.92 12.15
C ALA A 105 -10.42 -10.90 12.22
N SER A 106 -11.06 -9.76 11.93
CA SER A 106 -12.52 -9.67 11.89
C SER A 106 -13.09 -10.44 10.71
N TYR A 107 -12.47 -10.36 9.52
CA TYR A 107 -12.83 -11.21 8.40
C TYR A 107 -12.74 -12.69 8.76
N TYR A 108 -11.65 -13.13 9.39
CA TYR A 108 -11.52 -14.51 9.84
C TYR A 108 -12.60 -14.88 10.88
N ALA A 109 -12.81 -14.06 11.90
CA ALA A 109 -13.80 -14.35 12.94
C ALA A 109 -15.26 -14.40 12.43
N PHE A 110 -15.65 -13.49 11.52
CA PHE A 110 -17.03 -13.39 11.03
C PHE A 110 -17.32 -14.25 9.80
N TYR A 111 -16.36 -14.43 8.88
CA TYR A 111 -16.56 -15.17 7.64
C TYR A 111 -15.99 -16.59 7.64
N HIS A 112 -15.01 -16.93 8.49
CA HIS A 112 -14.51 -18.30 8.58
C HIS A 112 -15.46 -19.22 9.37
N ASN A 113 -16.24 -18.68 10.32
CA ASN A 113 -17.17 -19.46 11.14
C ASN A 113 -18.49 -19.84 10.42
N LYS A 114 -18.49 -19.79 9.08
CA LYS A 114 -19.62 -20.15 8.20
C LYS A 114 -19.20 -21.21 7.16
N SER A 115 -18.41 -22.19 7.57
CA SER A 115 -18.30 -23.47 6.87
C SER A 115 -18.60 -24.63 7.81
#